data_AF-A0A0C2GI25-F1
#
_entry.id   AF-A0A0C2GI25-F1
#
_cell.length_a   1.000
_cell.length_b   1.000
_cell.length_c   1.000
_cell.angle_alpha   90.00
_cell.angle_beta   90.00
_cell.angle_gamma   90.00
#
_symmetry.space_group_name_H-M   'P 1'
#
loop_
_entity.id
_entity.type
_entity.pdbx_description
1 polymer ?
#
loop_
_entity_poly.entity_id
_entity_poly.type
_entity_poly.pdbx_seq_one_letter_code
_entity_poly.pdbx_strand_id
1 'polypeptide(L)'
;MPDSERAHEDQSWFHGLLPREDINKLLSRDGDYLVRVTEPEPGMGLKTVLSARWKDKNHHFVINEKDGRFFIDKPKFPTILKLVNYYVTEQKPVTESTEAILMTPIPKQEWEFKHDWIILGRKLGEGAFGGVYAGILTLGRRKYEVAVKVNKASEVTKKIISEICKEARIMRRYRHPNVVKFYGVAVEHVRIIRF
;
A
#
# COMPACT_ATOMS: atom_id res chain seq x y z
N MET A 1 17.51 4.52 -10.30
CA MET A 1 17.75 3.75 -11.54
C MET A 1 16.41 3.18 -12.01
N PRO A 2 15.78 3.73 -13.05
CA PRO A 2 14.42 3.35 -13.50
C PRO A 2 14.29 1.91 -14.03
N ASP A 3 15.41 1.18 -14.20
CA ASP A 3 15.44 -0.21 -14.65
C ASP A 3 15.52 -1.25 -13.51
N SER A 4 15.35 -0.83 -12.24
CA SER A 4 15.18 -1.80 -11.15
C SER A 4 13.86 -2.55 -11.29
N GLU A 5 13.87 -3.87 -11.12
CA GLU A 5 12.68 -4.74 -11.09
C GLU A 5 11.61 -4.23 -10.10
N ARG A 6 12.06 -3.60 -9.01
CA ARG A 6 11.22 -3.05 -7.94
C ARG A 6 10.96 -1.55 -8.02
N ALA A 7 11.30 -0.89 -9.13
CA ALA A 7 11.08 0.55 -9.31
C ALA A 7 9.61 0.99 -9.17
N HIS A 8 8.67 0.05 -9.24
CA HIS A 8 7.25 0.27 -8.98
C HIS A 8 6.95 0.57 -7.50
N GLU A 9 7.73 0.06 -6.54
CA GLU A 9 7.54 0.27 -5.10
C GLU A 9 7.72 1.75 -4.68
N ASP A 10 8.54 2.48 -5.45
CA ASP A 10 8.79 3.91 -5.27
C ASP A 10 7.75 4.83 -5.93
N GLN A 11 6.83 4.27 -6.71
CA GLN A 11 5.84 5.07 -7.43
C GLN A 11 4.79 5.63 -6.48
N SER A 12 4.29 6.82 -6.78
CA SER A 12 3.24 7.46 -6.00
C SER A 12 1.97 6.61 -5.95
N TRP A 13 1.68 5.82 -6.99
CA TRP A 13 0.48 4.98 -7.09
C TRP A 13 0.62 3.57 -6.50
N PHE A 14 1.73 3.26 -5.82
CA PHE A 14 1.93 1.96 -5.18
C PHE A 14 1.59 2.02 -3.69
N HIS A 15 0.54 1.35 -3.22
CA HIS A 15 0.02 1.47 -1.84
C HIS A 15 0.44 0.33 -0.90
N GLY A 16 1.43 -0.49 -1.28
CA GLY A 16 1.91 -1.58 -0.42
C GLY A 16 0.79 -2.53 0.01
N LEU A 17 0.66 -2.80 1.31
CA LEU A 17 -0.32 -3.73 1.88
C LEU A 17 -1.69 -3.11 2.18
N LEU A 18 -2.03 -1.96 1.61
CA LEU A 18 -3.29 -1.28 1.92
C LEU A 18 -4.51 -2.19 1.62
N PRO A 19 -5.42 -2.42 2.59
CA PRO A 19 -6.54 -3.35 2.45
C PRO A 19 -7.53 -2.97 1.35
N ARG A 20 -8.17 -3.98 0.76
CA ARG A 20 -9.18 -3.81 -0.29
C ARG A 20 -10.31 -2.83 0.09
N GLU A 21 -10.70 -2.79 1.36
CA GLU A 21 -11.72 -1.86 1.86
C GLU A 21 -11.30 -0.39 1.71
N ASP A 22 -10.03 -0.08 1.94
CA ASP A 22 -9.48 1.27 1.80
C ASP A 22 -9.33 1.63 0.32
N ILE A 23 -8.87 0.68 -0.51
CA ILE A 23 -8.80 0.85 -1.98
C ILE A 23 -10.17 1.21 -2.55
N ASN A 24 -11.23 0.56 -2.08
CA ASN A 24 -12.57 0.83 -2.57
C ASN A 24 -13.05 2.26 -2.29
N LYS A 25 -12.50 2.92 -1.27
CA LYS A 25 -12.80 4.32 -0.93
C LYS A 25 -11.90 5.31 -1.68
N LEU A 26 -10.74 4.85 -2.16
CA LEU A 26 -9.78 5.66 -2.92
C LEU A 26 -10.14 5.73 -4.41
N LEU A 27 -10.61 4.62 -4.98
CA LEU A 27 -11.04 4.57 -6.39
C LEU A 27 -12.44 5.15 -6.52
N SER A 28 -12.55 6.36 -7.08
CA SER A 28 -13.77 7.17 -7.04
C SER A 28 -14.40 7.41 -8.41
N ARG A 29 -13.57 7.52 -9.45
CA ARG A 29 -13.97 7.80 -10.83
C ARG A 29 -13.52 6.67 -11.75
N ASP A 30 -14.26 6.47 -12.84
CA ASP A 30 -13.80 5.57 -13.89
C ASP A 30 -12.46 6.04 -14.45
N GLY A 31 -11.52 5.10 -14.57
CA GLY A 31 -10.14 5.37 -14.95
C GLY A 31 -9.18 5.57 -13.76
N ASP A 32 -9.68 5.73 -12.54
CA ASP A 32 -8.85 5.75 -11.34
C ASP A 32 -8.15 4.38 -11.18
N TYR A 33 -6.85 4.40 -10.88
CA TYR A 33 -6.09 3.18 -10.65
C TYR A 33 -4.98 3.33 -9.62
N LEU A 34 -4.56 2.20 -9.05
CA LEU A 34 -3.39 2.07 -8.20
C LEU A 34 -2.86 0.64 -8.21
N VAL A 35 -1.64 0.44 -7.71
CA VAL A 35 -1.06 -0.89 -7.50
C VAL A 35 -0.87 -1.13 -6.01
N ARG A 36 -1.06 -2.37 -5.58
CA ARG A 36 -0.86 -2.82 -4.19
C ARG A 36 -0.37 -4.25 -4.16
N VAL A 37 -0.07 -4.73 -2.98
CA VAL A 37 0.21 -6.13 -2.67
C VAL A 37 -1.01 -6.70 -1.93
N THR A 38 -1.31 -7.99 -2.12
CA THR A 38 -2.33 -8.68 -1.33
C THR A 38 -1.94 -8.70 0.13
N GLU A 39 -2.95 -8.72 1.00
CA GLU A 39 -2.72 -8.97 2.41
C GLU A 39 -2.16 -10.40 2.58
N PRO A 40 -1.22 -10.63 3.51
CA PRO A 40 -0.68 -11.96 3.78
C PRO A 40 -1.77 -12.90 4.29
N GLU A 41 -1.91 -14.03 3.62
CA GLU A 41 -2.86 -15.09 3.94
C GLU A 41 -2.09 -16.41 4.08
N PRO A 42 -2.30 -17.19 5.17
CA PRO A 42 -1.54 -18.41 5.41
C PRO A 42 -1.59 -19.37 4.22
N GLY A 43 -0.42 -19.86 3.78
CA GLY A 43 -0.31 -20.77 2.64
C GLY A 43 -0.44 -20.10 1.27
N MET A 44 -0.68 -18.80 1.20
CA MET A 44 -0.68 -18.03 -0.05
C MET A 44 0.49 -17.05 -0.08
N GLY A 45 1.23 -17.05 -1.20
CA GLY A 45 2.23 -16.01 -1.45
C GLY A 45 1.59 -14.64 -1.63
N LEU A 46 2.35 -13.58 -1.31
CA LEU A 46 1.97 -12.22 -1.63
C LEU A 46 1.90 -12.04 -3.15
N LYS A 47 0.82 -11.43 -3.64
CA LYS A 47 0.66 -11.11 -5.07
C LYS A 47 0.53 -9.61 -5.26
N THR A 48 1.14 -9.10 -6.33
CA THR A 48 0.92 -7.73 -6.75
C THR A 48 -0.40 -7.64 -7.52
N VAL A 49 -1.19 -6.60 -7.24
CA VAL A 49 -2.52 -6.38 -7.79
C VAL A 49 -2.64 -4.96 -8.31
N LEU A 50 -3.00 -4.82 -9.58
CA LEU A 50 -3.48 -3.56 -10.15
C LEU A 50 -4.97 -3.44 -9.85
N SER A 51 -5.38 -2.40 -9.13
CA SER A 51 -6.78 -2.11 -8.84
C SER A 51 -7.21 -0.89 -9.64
N ALA A 52 -8.33 -0.98 -10.36
CA ALA A 52 -8.86 0.12 -11.16
C ALA A 52 -10.38 0.20 -11.05
N ARG A 53 -10.94 1.41 -11.15
CA ARG A 53 -12.38 1.62 -11.24
C ARG A 53 -12.79 1.81 -12.69
N TRP A 54 -13.80 1.07 -13.13
CA TRP A 54 -14.35 1.15 -14.47
C TRP A 54 -15.78 0.65 -14.52
N LYS A 55 -16.66 1.36 -15.26
CA LYS A 55 -18.10 1.10 -15.33
C LYS A 55 -18.71 0.99 -13.92
N ASP A 56 -18.35 1.94 -13.07
CA ASP A 56 -18.78 2.06 -11.68
C ASP A 56 -18.42 0.88 -10.75
N LYS A 57 -17.52 0.01 -11.18
CA LYS A 57 -17.08 -1.16 -10.43
C LYS A 57 -15.57 -1.13 -10.23
N ASN A 58 -15.14 -1.61 -9.07
CA ASN A 58 -13.72 -1.79 -8.80
C ASN A 58 -13.29 -3.18 -9.28
N HIS A 59 -12.33 -3.20 -10.17
CA HIS A 59 -11.69 -4.39 -10.72
C HIS A 59 -10.31 -4.56 -10.09
N HIS A 60 -9.93 -5.81 -9.83
CA HIS A 60 -8.64 -6.15 -9.22
C HIS A 60 -7.94 -7.21 -10.06
N PHE A 61 -6.89 -6.80 -10.74
CA PHE A 61 -6.12 -7.63 -11.66
C PHE A 61 -4.86 -8.11 -10.98
N VAL A 62 -4.72 -9.43 -10.82
CA VAL A 62 -3.48 -10.04 -10.32
C VAL A 62 -2.41 -9.89 -11.40
N ILE A 63 -1.27 -9.29 -11.04
CA ILE A 63 -0.11 -9.25 -11.91
C ILE A 63 0.68 -10.54 -11.66
N ASN A 64 0.73 -11.39 -12.67
CA ASN A 64 1.46 -12.66 -12.65
C ASN A 64 2.90 -12.43 -13.10
N GLU A 65 3.79 -13.32 -12.65
CA GLU A 65 5.18 -13.36 -13.07
C GLU A 65 5.50 -14.74 -13.64
N LYS A 66 6.16 -14.77 -14.80
CA LYS A 66 6.68 -16.00 -15.41
C LYS A 66 7.95 -15.69 -16.20
N ASP A 67 9.01 -16.44 -15.96
CA ASP A 67 10.31 -16.30 -16.64
C ASP A 67 10.88 -14.87 -16.53
N GLY A 68 10.75 -14.24 -15.35
CA GLY A 68 11.19 -12.87 -15.09
C GLY A 68 10.39 -11.79 -15.83
N ARG A 69 9.19 -12.12 -16.32
CA ARG A 69 8.29 -11.17 -16.99
C ARG A 69 6.93 -11.09 -16.30
N PHE A 70 6.41 -9.88 -16.22
CA PHE A 70 5.15 -9.53 -15.57
C PHE A 70 4.03 -9.37 -16.59
N PHE A 71 2.83 -9.86 -16.26
CA PHE A 71 1.64 -9.78 -17.12
C PHE A 71 0.34 -9.87 -16.33
N ILE A 72 -0.74 -9.34 -16.90
CA ILE A 72 -2.11 -9.52 -16.39
C ILE A 72 -2.85 -10.48 -17.32
N ASP A 73 -2.83 -10.17 -18.61
CA ASP A 73 -3.42 -10.97 -19.68
C ASP A 73 -2.34 -11.38 -20.70
N LYS A 74 -2.44 -10.96 -21.97
CA LYS A 74 -1.52 -11.37 -23.03
C LYS A 74 -0.12 -10.69 -23.00
N PRO A 75 0.00 -9.35 -22.90
CA PRO A 75 1.30 -8.70 -23.05
C PRO A 75 2.19 -8.89 -21.81
N LYS A 76 3.47 -9.18 -22.04
CA LYS A 76 4.48 -9.45 -21.00
C LYS A 76 5.55 -8.36 -20.98
N PHE A 77 5.92 -7.92 -19.79
CA PHE A 77 6.84 -6.79 -19.58
C PHE A 77 7.96 -7.19 -18.63
N PRO A 78 9.16 -6.57 -18.74
CA PRO A 78 10.26 -6.88 -17.85
C PRO A 78 10.09 -6.27 -16.44
N THR A 79 9.21 -5.28 -16.26
CA THR A 79 8.91 -4.69 -14.95
C THR A 79 7.43 -4.32 -14.83
N ILE A 80 6.91 -4.30 -13.60
CA ILE A 80 5.55 -3.81 -13.30
C ILE A 80 5.37 -2.35 -13.75
N LEU A 81 6.41 -1.52 -13.61
CA LEU A 81 6.38 -0.12 -14.06
C LEU A 81 6.14 -0.04 -15.58
N LYS A 82 6.83 -0.86 -16.39
CA LYS A 82 6.62 -0.89 -17.84
C LYS A 82 5.24 -1.46 -18.21
N LEU A 83 4.73 -2.44 -17.46
CA LEU A 83 3.37 -2.96 -17.62
C LEU A 83 2.32 -1.86 -17.40
N VAL A 84 2.40 -1.12 -16.29
CA VAL A 84 1.46 -0.04 -15.97
C VAL A 84 1.56 1.08 -17.01
N ASN A 85 2.79 1.50 -17.35
CA ASN A 85 3.00 2.55 -18.34
C ASN A 85 2.43 2.19 -19.71
N TYR A 86 2.52 0.91 -20.12
CA TYR A 86 1.91 0.44 -21.36
C TYR A 86 0.40 0.68 -21.38
N TYR A 87 -0.35 0.18 -20.39
CA TYR A 87 -1.81 0.34 -20.36
C TYR A 87 -2.25 1.81 -20.24
N VAL A 88 -1.49 2.63 -19.50
CA VAL A 88 -1.75 4.08 -19.39
C VAL A 88 -1.43 4.81 -20.70
N THR A 89 -0.35 4.47 -21.39
CA THR A 89 0.06 5.20 -22.62
C THR A 89 -0.78 4.78 -23.82
N GLU A 90 -1.01 3.47 -23.98
CA GLU A 90 -1.72 2.92 -25.12
C GLU A 90 -3.25 3.07 -25.00
N GLN A 91 -3.75 3.40 -23.80
CA GLN A 91 -5.19 3.49 -23.51
C GLN A 91 -5.96 2.24 -23.96
N LYS A 92 -5.35 1.07 -23.76
CA LYS A 92 -5.94 -0.25 -24.08
C LYS A 92 -6.60 -0.86 -22.84
N PRO A 93 -7.67 -1.65 -23.02
CA PRO A 93 -8.24 -2.47 -21.95
C PRO A 93 -7.20 -3.31 -21.23
N VAL A 94 -7.25 -3.33 -19.89
CA VAL A 94 -6.44 -4.24 -19.07
C VAL A 94 -6.78 -5.71 -19.35
N THR A 95 -8.07 -6.01 -19.54
CA THR A 95 -8.57 -7.29 -20.07
C THR A 95 -9.75 -7.05 -21.01
N GLU A 96 -9.97 -7.96 -21.96
CA GLU A 96 -11.13 -7.91 -22.87
C GLU A 96 -12.47 -7.96 -22.13
N SER A 97 -12.54 -8.71 -21.03
CA SER A 97 -13.78 -8.91 -20.26
C SER A 97 -14.21 -7.69 -19.43
N THR A 98 -13.27 -6.90 -18.92
CA THR A 98 -13.57 -5.75 -18.06
C THR A 98 -13.60 -4.45 -18.83
N GLU A 99 -12.91 -4.41 -19.98
CA GLU A 99 -12.71 -3.21 -20.80
C GLU A 99 -12.10 -2.03 -20.02
N ALA A 100 -11.48 -2.30 -18.87
CA ALA A 100 -10.99 -1.27 -17.96
C ALA A 100 -9.81 -0.50 -18.56
N ILE A 101 -9.92 0.83 -18.62
CA ILE A 101 -8.86 1.72 -19.09
C ILE A 101 -8.22 2.44 -17.91
N LEU A 102 -6.89 2.53 -17.89
CA LEU A 102 -6.16 3.24 -16.85
C LEU A 102 -5.94 4.70 -17.28
N MET A 103 -6.37 5.64 -16.43
CA MET A 103 -6.27 7.08 -16.74
C MET A 103 -5.59 7.85 -15.62
N THR A 104 -6.13 7.76 -14.41
CA THR A 104 -5.72 8.62 -13.29
C THR A 104 -5.05 7.79 -12.20
N PRO A 105 -3.72 7.93 -11.99
CA PRO A 105 -3.07 7.29 -10.85
C PRO A 105 -3.56 7.93 -9.55
N ILE A 106 -4.01 7.10 -8.61
CA ILE A 106 -4.28 7.53 -7.25
C ILE A 106 -2.97 7.53 -6.48
N PRO A 107 -2.48 8.69 -5.98
CA PRO A 107 -1.25 8.74 -5.21
C PRO A 107 -1.44 8.21 -3.78
N LYS A 108 -0.35 7.77 -3.16
CA LYS A 108 -0.22 7.52 -1.72
C LYS A 108 -0.78 8.72 -0.96
N GLN A 109 -1.61 8.42 0.02
CA GLN A 109 -2.25 9.45 0.82
C GLN A 109 -1.27 9.99 1.87
N GLU A 110 -1.51 11.20 2.37
CA GLU A 110 -0.60 11.88 3.31
C GLU A 110 -0.35 11.10 4.61
N TRP A 111 -1.24 10.16 4.97
CA TRP A 111 -1.15 9.32 6.16
C TRP A 111 -0.49 7.96 5.88
N GLU A 112 -0.13 7.64 4.64
CA GLU A 112 0.61 6.42 4.27
C GLU A 112 2.12 6.70 4.34
N PHE A 113 2.74 6.32 5.46
CA PHE A 113 4.14 6.60 5.74
C PHE A 113 5.07 5.46 5.30
N LYS A 114 6.27 5.83 4.85
CA LYS A 114 7.38 4.89 4.67
C LYS A 114 7.94 4.47 6.02
N HIS A 115 8.37 3.23 6.13
CA HIS A 115 9.01 2.73 7.36
C HIS A 115 10.28 3.54 7.71
N ASP A 116 11.05 3.95 6.70
CA ASP A 116 12.30 4.71 6.86
C ASP A 116 12.09 6.12 7.42
N TRP A 117 10.87 6.63 7.42
CA TRP A 117 10.55 7.93 8.04
C TRP A 117 10.47 7.82 9.57
N ILE A 118 10.45 6.62 10.13
CA ILE A 118 10.20 6.36 11.56
C ILE A 118 11.41 5.65 12.18
N ILE A 119 12.05 6.32 13.14
CA ILE A 119 13.08 5.71 13.98
C ILE A 119 12.43 5.29 15.29
N LEU A 120 12.46 3.99 15.60
CA LEU A 120 11.96 3.47 16.87
C LEU A 120 13.00 3.68 17.98
N GLY A 121 12.52 4.16 19.13
CA GLY A 121 13.30 4.34 20.35
C GLY A 121 12.88 3.36 21.45
N ARG A 122 12.97 3.80 22.71
CA ARG A 122 12.63 2.97 23.87
C ARG A 122 11.16 2.58 23.88
N LYS A 123 10.85 1.41 24.46
CA LYS A 123 9.47 0.99 24.74
C LYS A 123 8.84 1.92 25.78
N LEU A 124 7.64 2.40 25.52
CA LEU A 124 6.83 3.22 26.42
C LEU A 124 5.82 2.37 27.20
N GLY A 125 5.31 1.31 26.57
CA GLY A 125 4.31 0.45 27.20
C GLY A 125 3.94 -0.75 26.33
N GLU A 126 3.01 -1.55 26.83
CA GLU A 126 2.44 -2.69 26.13
C GLU A 126 0.95 -2.79 26.45
N GLY A 127 0.16 -3.09 25.43
CA GLY A 127 -1.26 -3.33 25.58
C GLY A 127 -1.68 -4.59 24.81
N ALA A 128 -2.98 -4.86 24.81
CA ALA A 128 -3.56 -6.04 24.16
C ALA A 128 -3.21 -6.20 22.66
N PHE A 129 -2.86 -5.10 21.98
CA PHE A 129 -2.61 -5.05 20.54
C PHE A 129 -1.12 -4.92 20.17
N GLY A 130 -0.21 -5.03 21.15
CA GLY A 130 1.23 -4.95 20.93
C GLY A 130 1.95 -3.91 21.78
N GLY A 131 3.20 -3.62 21.41
CA GLY A 131 4.07 -2.69 22.13
C GLY A 131 3.92 -1.26 21.62
N VAL A 132 4.00 -0.29 22.53
CA VAL A 132 4.09 1.13 22.19
C VAL A 132 5.51 1.59 22.46
N TYR A 133 6.11 2.27 21.49
CA TYR A 133 7.49 2.74 21.52
C TYR A 133 7.52 4.25 21.35
N ALA A 134 8.48 4.92 21.98
CA ALA A 134 8.84 6.26 21.58
C ALA A 134 9.46 6.17 20.18
N GLY A 135 9.28 7.20 19.37
CA GLY A 135 9.91 7.25 18.06
C GLY A 135 10.10 8.67 17.58
N ILE A 136 10.91 8.81 16.54
CA ILE A 136 11.12 10.06 15.83
C ILE A 136 10.59 9.88 14.41
N LEU A 137 9.56 10.65 14.07
CA LEU A 137 9.01 10.75 12.72
C LEU A 137 9.68 11.91 11.99
N THR A 138 10.27 11.64 10.83
CA THR A 138 10.87 12.66 9.96
C THR A 138 9.96 12.93 8.76
N LEU A 139 9.42 14.14 8.67
CA LEU A 139 8.63 14.61 7.52
C LEU A 139 9.34 15.80 6.87
N GLY A 140 9.95 15.58 5.72
CA GLY A 140 10.81 16.57 5.07
C GLY A 140 11.97 16.96 5.98
N ARG A 141 12.06 18.24 6.36
CA ARG A 141 13.11 18.75 7.26
C ARG A 141 12.71 18.75 8.73
N ARG A 142 11.48 18.37 9.06
CA ARG A 142 10.95 18.43 10.44
C ARG A 142 11.00 17.05 11.09
N LYS A 143 11.29 17.04 12.39
CA LYS A 143 11.25 15.85 13.24
C LYS A 143 10.18 16.02 14.29
N TYR A 144 9.43 14.95 14.55
CA TYR A 144 8.38 14.91 15.55
C TYR A 144 8.63 13.75 16.49
N GLU A 145 8.58 14.01 17.80
CA GLU A 145 8.49 12.94 18.79
C GLU A 145 7.10 12.31 18.72
N VAL A 146 7.04 11.00 18.58
CA VAL A 146 5.80 10.25 18.37
C VAL A 146 5.75 9.01 19.25
N ALA A 147 4.53 8.54 19.52
CA ALA A 147 4.30 7.20 20.01
C ALA A 147 4.02 6.28 18.82
N VAL A 148 4.78 5.20 18.66
CA VAL A 148 4.66 4.23 17.59
C VAL A 148 4.11 2.94 18.16
N LYS A 149 2.88 2.59 17.77
CA LYS A 149 2.26 1.31 18.11
C LYS A 149 2.74 0.26 17.13
N VAL A 150 3.40 -0.77 17.64
CA VAL A 150 3.97 -1.87 16.86
C VAL A 150 3.26 -3.16 17.27
N ASN A 151 2.60 -3.80 16.31
CA ASN A 151 2.05 -5.12 16.53
C ASN A 151 3.21 -6.13 16.59
N LYS A 152 3.28 -6.93 17.66
CA LYS A 152 4.41 -7.82 17.97
C LYS A 152 4.33 -9.19 17.29
N ALA A 153 3.34 -9.43 16.44
CA ALA A 153 3.25 -10.71 15.75
C ALA A 153 4.51 -10.94 14.90
N SER A 154 5.07 -12.15 15.00
CA SER A 154 6.21 -12.59 14.20
C SER A 154 5.90 -12.60 12.70
N GLU A 155 4.62 -12.74 12.36
CA GLU A 155 4.12 -12.72 11.00
C GLU A 155 3.06 -11.62 10.85
N VAL A 156 3.21 -10.83 9.79
CA VAL A 156 2.15 -9.90 9.37
C VAL A 156 1.03 -10.75 8.78
N THR A 157 -0.18 -10.62 9.31
CA THR A 157 -1.37 -11.31 8.81
C THR A 157 -2.39 -10.29 8.28
N LYS A 158 -3.28 -10.73 7.39
CA LYS A 158 -4.44 -9.94 6.95
C LYS A 158 -5.24 -9.33 8.10
N LYS A 159 -5.45 -10.08 9.18
CA LYS A 159 -6.16 -9.60 10.36
C LYS A 159 -5.46 -8.40 11.01
N ILE A 160 -4.14 -8.49 11.17
CA ILE A 160 -3.33 -7.42 11.76
C ILE A 160 -3.37 -6.15 10.90
N ILE A 161 -3.18 -6.29 9.58
CA ILE A 161 -3.24 -5.14 8.67
C ILE A 161 -4.62 -4.49 8.71
N SER A 162 -5.69 -5.30 8.70
CA SER A 162 -7.07 -4.81 8.80
C SER A 162 -7.34 -4.07 10.12
N GLU A 163 -6.87 -4.59 11.25
CA GLU A 163 -7.02 -3.94 12.56
C GLU A 163 -6.27 -2.59 12.63
N ILE A 164 -5.02 -2.55 12.15
CA ILE A 164 -4.22 -1.33 12.06
C ILE A 164 -4.94 -0.29 11.18
N CYS A 165 -5.41 -0.69 10.00
CA CYS A 165 -6.10 0.22 9.08
C CYS A 165 -7.45 0.68 9.63
N LYS A 166 -8.17 -0.19 10.36
CA LYS A 166 -9.42 0.16 11.03
C LYS A 166 -9.21 1.24 12.10
N GLU A 167 -8.19 1.09 12.94
CA GLU A 167 -7.83 2.10 13.95
C GLU A 167 -7.43 3.42 13.28
N ALA A 168 -6.58 3.36 12.24
CA ALA A 168 -6.17 4.53 11.47
C ALA A 168 -7.36 5.27 10.85
N ARG A 169 -8.34 4.57 10.27
CA ARG A 169 -9.53 5.19 9.68
C ARG A 169 -10.34 6.01 10.67
N ILE A 170 -10.44 5.56 11.92
CA ILE A 170 -11.14 6.27 12.98
C ILE A 170 -10.32 7.49 13.39
N MET A 171 -9.03 7.28 13.67
CA MET A 171 -8.13 8.31 14.16
C MET A 171 -7.93 9.47 13.18
N ARG A 172 -7.97 9.21 11.87
CA ARG A 172 -7.88 10.22 10.80
C ARG A 172 -9.00 11.27 10.82
N ARG A 173 -10.14 10.97 11.47
CA ARG A 173 -11.29 11.88 11.51
C ARG A 173 -11.23 12.89 12.65
N TYR A 174 -10.35 12.67 13.63
CA TYR A 174 -10.31 13.51 14.83
C TYR A 174 -9.20 14.55 14.74
N ARG A 175 -9.57 15.80 15.01
CA ARG A 175 -8.64 16.92 15.20
C ARG A 175 -9.15 17.79 16.33
N HIS A 176 -8.71 17.51 17.55
CA HIS A 176 -9.18 18.18 18.75
C HIS A 176 -8.04 18.26 19.79
N PRO A 177 -7.91 19.34 20.57
CA PRO A 177 -6.84 19.50 21.57
C PRO A 177 -6.81 18.39 22.63
N ASN A 178 -7.95 17.75 22.92
CA ASN A 178 -8.04 16.66 23.90
C ASN A 178 -8.06 15.25 23.28
N VAL A 179 -7.82 15.12 21.98
CA VAL A 179 -7.71 13.83 21.30
C VAL A 179 -6.30 13.69 20.74
N VAL A 180 -5.69 12.51 20.94
CA VAL A 180 -4.34 12.23 20.44
C VAL A 180 -4.29 12.44 18.94
N LYS A 181 -3.36 13.30 18.50
CA LYS A 181 -3.16 13.58 17.08
C LYS A 181 -2.58 12.35 16.38
N PHE A 182 -3.30 11.88 15.38
CA PHE A 182 -2.81 10.87 14.46
C PHE A 182 -1.94 11.50 13.37
N TYR A 183 -0.78 10.89 13.11
CA TYR A 183 0.11 11.33 12.05
C TYR A 183 -0.02 10.45 10.81
N GLY A 184 0.03 9.13 10.96
CA GLY A 184 -0.01 8.21 9.82
C GLY A 184 0.20 6.75 10.23
N VAL A 185 0.24 5.89 9.22
CA VAL A 185 0.43 4.45 9.33
C VAL A 185 1.49 4.00 8.33
N ALA A 186 2.37 3.08 8.73
CA ALA A 186 3.35 2.48 7.83
C ALA A 186 2.92 1.04 7.49
N VAL A 187 2.46 0.82 6.25
CA VAL A 187 1.98 -0.49 5.73
C VAL A 187 2.62 -0.86 4.38
N GLU A 188 3.83 -0.37 4.11
CA GLU A 188 4.47 -0.50 2.80
C GLU A 188 4.84 -1.96 2.45
N HIS A 189 5.48 -2.68 3.38
CA HIS A 189 5.91 -4.06 3.19
C HIS A 189 5.83 -4.86 4.49
N VAL A 190 5.70 -6.19 4.37
CA VAL A 190 6.08 -7.09 5.46
C VAL A 190 7.58 -6.88 5.67
N ARG A 191 8.03 -6.61 6.92
CA ARG A 191 9.47 -6.56 7.21
C ARG A 191 10.07 -7.92 6.87
N ILE A 192 10.68 -8.04 5.70
CA ILE A 192 11.61 -9.13 5.42
C ILE A 192 12.88 -8.72 6.12
N ILE A 193 13.18 -9.33 7.27
CA ILE A 193 14.51 -9.23 7.87
C ILE A 193 15.48 -9.78 6.83
N ARG A 194 16.28 -8.91 6.22
CA ARG A 194 17.41 -9.31 5.38
C ARG A 194 18.61 -9.46 6.32
N PHE A 195 19.14 -10.67 6.40
CA PHE A 195 20.42 -10.96 7.02
C PHE A 195 21.55 -10.57 6.06
#